data_AF-A0A6I1FGQ6-F1
#
_entry.id   AF-A0A6I1FGQ6-F1
#
_cell.length_a   1.000
_cell.length_b   1.000
_cell.length_c   1.000
_cell.angle_alpha   90.00
_cell.angle_beta   90.00
_cell.angle_gamma   90.00
#
_symmetry.space_group_name_H-M   'P 1'
#
loop_
_entity.id
_entity.type
_entity.pdbx_description
1 polymer ?
#
loop_
_entity_poly.entity_id
_entity_poly.type
_entity_poly.pdbx_seq_one_letter_code
_entity_poly.pdbx_strand_id
1 'polypeptide(L)' 'MENNNYFAEMMKSPMPREKARNATAVYIDSLLNEILFKQEKQKLMDAIDQSLDEGNRESFIELSAQLNELENKFKA' A
#
# COMPACT_ATOMS: atom_id res chain seq x y z
N MET A 1 -25.20 45.73 -19.37
CA MET A 1 -24.27 45.32 -18.29
C MET A 1 -24.45 43.82 -18.14
N GLU A 2 -23.47 43.04 -18.60
CA GLU A 2 -23.53 41.58 -18.48
C GLU A 2 -23.36 41.19 -17.02
N ASN A 3 -24.39 40.60 -16.45
CA ASN A 3 -24.42 40.14 -15.05
C ASN A 3 -23.46 38.96 -14.94
N ASN A 4 -22.24 39.23 -14.48
CA ASN A 4 -21.17 38.25 -14.36
C ASN A 4 -21.37 37.37 -13.12
N ASN A 5 -22.45 36.59 -13.13
CA ASN A 5 -22.85 35.66 -12.07
C ASN A 5 -22.11 34.32 -12.13
N TYR A 6 -21.10 34.19 -13.00
CA TYR A 6 -20.31 32.98 -13.20
C TYR A 6 -19.76 32.40 -11.89
N PHE A 7 -19.22 33.27 -11.01
CA PHE A 7 -18.72 32.87 -9.70
C PHE A 7 -19.82 32.36 -8.76
N ALA A 8 -21.01 32.96 -8.82
CA ALA A 8 -22.15 32.55 -8.00
C ALA A 8 -22.78 31.23 -8.50
N GLU A 9 -22.74 30.96 -9.81
CA GLU A 9 -23.16 29.70 -10.40
C GLU A 9 -22.17 28.56 -10.11
N MET A 10 -20.87 28.83 -10.13
CA MET A 10 -19.83 27.84 -9.80
C MET A 10 -19.97 27.33 -8.34
N MET A 11 -20.33 28.22 -7.41
CA MET A 11 -20.56 27.91 -6.00
C MET A 11 -21.91 27.21 -5.72
N LYS A 12 -22.83 27.17 -6.70
CA LYS A 12 -24.10 26.43 -6.60
C LYS A 12 -23.95 24.95 -6.96
N SER A 13 -22.87 24.56 -7.66
CA SER A 13 -22.57 23.15 -7.79
C SER A 13 -22.17 22.62 -6.41
N PRO A 14 -22.73 21.48 -5.94
CA PRO A 14 -22.25 20.86 -4.73
C PRO A 14 -20.83 20.42 -5.03
N MET A 15 -19.83 21.21 -4.60
CA MET A 15 -18.43 20.78 -4.65
C MET A 15 -18.40 19.37 -4.04
N PRO A 16 -17.79 18.38 -4.72
CA PRO A 16 -17.56 17.08 -4.11
C PRO A 16 -16.77 17.37 -2.83
N ARG A 17 -17.44 17.26 -1.68
CA ARG A 17 -16.74 17.30 -0.41
C ARG A 17 -15.87 16.05 -0.47
N GLU A 18 -14.56 16.22 -0.61
CA GLU A 18 -13.63 15.14 -0.28
C GLU A 18 -14.10 14.61 1.07
N LYS A 19 -14.62 13.38 1.08
CA LYS A 19 -15.02 12.75 2.32
C LYS A 19 -13.73 12.63 3.09
N ALA A 20 -13.55 13.50 4.09
CA ALA A 20 -12.46 13.38 5.05
C ALA A 20 -12.43 11.90 5.45
N ARG A 21 -11.36 11.19 5.08
CA ARG A 21 -11.23 9.78 5.43
C ARG A 21 -11.38 9.72 6.94
N ASN A 22 -12.45 9.12 7.42
CA ASN A 22 -12.66 8.99 8.85
C ASN A 22 -11.48 8.19 9.41
N ALA A 23 -11.07 8.48 10.65
CA ALA A 23 -9.91 7.83 11.27
C ALA A 23 -10.00 6.29 11.20
N THR A 24 -11.23 5.76 11.20
CA THR A 24 -11.53 4.34 10.98
C THR A 24 -11.06 3.82 9.63
N ALA A 25 -11.33 4.51 8.51
CA ALA A 25 -10.88 4.08 7.19
C ALA A 25 -9.34 4.06 7.09
N VAL A 26 -8.67 5.08 7.65
CA VAL A 26 -7.19 5.13 7.69
C VAL A 26 -6.63 3.96 8.51
N TYR A 27 -7.26 3.65 9.65
CA TYR A 27 -6.87 2.51 10.47
C TYR A 27 -7.08 1.17 9.76
N ILE A 28 -8.20 1.00 9.06
CA ILE A 28 -8.48 -0.22 8.27
C ILE A 28 -7.41 -0.39 7.18
N ASP A 29 -7.09 0.67 6.43
CA ASP A 29 -6.06 0.61 5.38
C ASP A 29 -4.69 0.22 5.98
N SER A 30 -4.30 0.80 7.12
CA SER A 30 -3.05 0.45 7.79
C SER A 30 -3.02 -1.00 8.28
N LEU A 31 -4.13 -1.48 8.85
CA LEU A 31 -4.25 -2.86 9.32
C LEU A 31 -4.15 -3.85 8.16
N LEU A 32 -4.84 -3.57 7.05
CA LEU A 32 -4.77 -4.40 5.84
C LEU A 32 -3.35 -4.44 5.28
N ASN A 33 -2.66 -3.30 5.22
CA ASN A 33 -1.26 -3.24 4.80
C ASN A 33 -0.35 -4.06 5.72
N GLU A 34 -0.55 -4.01 7.04
CA GLU A 34 0.23 -4.82 7.99
C GLU A 34 -0.02 -6.32 7.80
N ILE A 35 -1.27 -6.72 7.59
CA ILE A 35 -1.63 -8.12 7.33
C ILE A 35 -0.97 -8.60 6.03
N LEU A 36 -1.07 -7.83 4.94
CA LEU A 36 -0.47 -8.17 3.66
C LEU A 36 1.05 -8.31 3.78
N PHE A 37 1.71 -7.35 4.43
CA PHE A 37 3.14 -7.39 4.68
C PHE A 37 3.56 -8.66 5.41
N LYS A 38 2.89 -9.01 6.51
CA LYS A 38 3.21 -10.20 7.30
C LYS A 38 3.02 -11.49 6.50
N GLN A 39 1.94 -11.58 5.72
CA GLN A 39 1.67 -12.74 4.89
C GLN A 39 2.72 -12.93 3.79
N GLU A 40 3.08 -11.86 3.09
CA GLU A 40 4.07 -11.91 2.01
C GLU A 40 5.47 -12.20 2.55
N LYS A 41 5.83 -11.57 3.69
CA LYS A 41 7.10 -11.83 4.38
C LYS A 41 7.20 -13.30 4.82
N GLN A 42 6.15 -13.87 5.40
CA GLN A 42 6.18 -15.27 5.83
C GLN A 42 6.42 -16.21 4.65
N LYS A 43 5.73 -16.00 3.52
CA LYS A 43 5.92 -16.82 2.32
C LYS A 43 7.34 -16.77 1.78
N LEU A 44 7.96 -15.59 1.76
CA LEU A 44 9.35 -15.44 1.34
C LEU A 44 10.31 -16.14 2.30
N MET A 45 10.10 -16.00 3.61
CA MET A 45 10.91 -16.71 4.61
C MET A 45 10.81 -18.22 4.46
N ASP A 46 9.61 -18.77 4.31
CA ASP A 46 9.40 -20.21 4.14
C ASP A 46 10.10 -20.72 2.86
N ALA A 47 10.03 -19.96 1.77
CA ALA A 47 10.71 -20.30 0.51
C ALA A 47 12.25 -20.19 0.62
N ILE A 48 12.75 -19.22 1.38
CA ILE A 48 14.19 -19.09 1.67
C ILE A 48 14.66 -20.31 2.46
N ASP A 49 13.95 -20.69 3.52
CA ASP A 49 14.29 -21.86 4.33
C ASP A 49 14.27 -23.14 3.47
N GLN A 50 13.26 -23.31 2.62
CA GLN A 50 13.23 -24.41 1.66
C GLN A 50 14.43 -24.40 0.70
N SER A 51 14.83 -23.23 0.18
CA SER A 51 15.99 -23.13 -0.71
C SER A 51 17.30 -23.51 -0.01
N LEU A 52 17.41 -23.27 1.30
CA LEU A 52 18.54 -23.69 2.11
C LEU A 52 18.55 -25.21 2.31
N ASP A 53 17.38 -25.80 2.62
CA ASP A 53 17.23 -27.25 2.77
C ASP A 53 17.59 -28.00 1.48
N GLU A 54 17.24 -27.44 0.32
CA GLU A 54 17.54 -28.00 -1.00
C GLU A 54 18.97 -27.68 -1.49
N GLY A 55 19.72 -26.84 -0.77
CA GLY A 55 21.04 -26.36 -1.20
C GLY A 55 21.01 -25.48 -2.46
N ASN A 56 19.85 -24.92 -2.80
CA ASN A 56 19.65 -24.10 -3.98
C ASN A 56 20.05 -22.64 -3.73
N ARG A 57 21.35 -22.37 -3.95
CA ARG A 57 21.96 -21.06 -3.74
C ARG A 57 21.36 -19.94 -4.60
N GLU A 58 20.96 -20.25 -5.84
CA GLU A 58 20.41 -19.25 -6.75
C GLU A 58 19.06 -18.74 -6.23
N SER A 59 18.16 -19.66 -5.91
CA SER A 59 16.86 -19.33 -5.32
C SER A 59 17.00 -18.62 -3.97
N PHE A 60 17.95 -19.03 -3.12
CA PHE A 60 18.23 -18.34 -1.87
C PHE A 60 18.57 -16.85 -2.07
N ILE A 61 19.45 -16.55 -3.03
CA ILE A 61 19.89 -15.17 -3.31
C ILE A 61 18.72 -14.34 -3.86
N GLU A 62 17.97 -14.90 -4.81
CA GLU A 62 16.83 -14.22 -5.41
C GLU A 62 15.73 -13.91 -4.38
N LEU A 63 15.33 -14.92 -3.59
CA LEU A 63 14.28 -14.77 -2.58
C LEU A 63 14.72 -13.81 -1.46
N SER A 64 16.00 -13.83 -1.08
CA SER A 64 16.56 -12.86 -0.11
C SER A 64 16.52 -11.43 -0.65
N ALA A 65 16.77 -11.23 -1.95
CA ALA A 65 16.65 -9.91 -2.57
C ALA A 65 15.18 -9.43 -2.58
N GLN A 66 14.23 -10.30 -2.91
CA GLN A 66 12.80 -9.99 -2.86
C GLN A 66 12.34 -9.65 -1.44
N LEU A 67 12.83 -10.36 -0.42
CA LEU A 67 12.55 -10.05 0.98
C LEU A 67 13.05 -8.65 1.37
N ASN A 68 14.27 -8.29 0.95
CA ASN A 68 14.82 -6.95 1.19
C ASN A 68 13.99 -5.86 0.50
N GLU A 69 13.56 -6.09 -0.74
CA GLU A 69 12.69 -5.16 -1.47
C GLU A 69 11.33 -4.99 -0.76
N LEU A 70 10.72 -6.09 -0.32
CA LEU A 70 9.49 -6.09 0.45
C LEU A 70 9.65 -5.27 1.74
N GLU A 71 10.72 -5.50 2.51
CA GLU A 71 10.95 -4.73 3.73
C GLU A 71 11.15 -3.23 3.47
N ASN A 72 11.82 -2.87 2.36
CA ASN A 72 12.01 -1.47 2.01
C ASN A 72 10.70 -0.79 1.60
N LYS A 73 9.82 -1.51 0.89
CA LYS A 73 8.51 -1.00 0.48
C LYS A 73 7.60 -0.66 1.66
N PHE A 74 7.71 -1.40 2.76
CA PHE A 74 6.87 -1.23 3.95
C PHE A 74 7.54 -0.45 5.10
N LYS A 75 8.84 -0.12 5.01
CA LYS A 75 9.55 0.79 5.92
C LYS A 75 9.38 2.28 5.55
N ALA A 76 8.81 2.60 4.39
CA ALA A 76 8.53 3.96 3.90
C ALA A 76 7.17 4.47 4.39
#